data_AF-X1F0T8-F1
#
_entry.id   AF-X1F0T8-F1
#
_cell.length_a   1.000
_cell.length_b   1.000
_cell.length_c   1.000
_cell.angle_alpha   90.00
_cell.angle_beta   90.00
_cell.angle_gamma   90.00
#
_symmetry.space_group_name_H-M   'P 1'
#
loop_
_entity.id
_entity.type
_entity.pdbx_description
1 polymer ?
#
loop_
_entity_poly.entity_id
_entity_poly.type
_entity_poly.pdbx_seq_one_letter_code
_entity_poly.pdbx_strand_id
1 'polypeptide(L)'
;MTSSILNQAGFKTGLYTSPHFYSLRERIKVNGKIISQKEVIELVDEIRLAVEKVKSALTFFEVITSLAFLYFSKKKVDFSILEVGLGGRLDATNVVKPIICLISPIGLDHTQLLGNSLDKIAYEKTGIIKERSTVITPTQEDEVIDIIAKTCQEKKAKLLKISNLMRWKKLESTLYGQFFSLKGLYDSYERLYLPLIGRHQITNAAMAVATCELLNKQGWEIKKESIKEGLKKVHWPGRIEVIKNGPLITLDGAHNSTSAKALKNTIKEYFNYQNLILVFSCCKDKNVNSVAREIFPLAKEVILTKIKFIRAAEPEDIAKRTKEFQQRVVIERDLTKALKYAVKISRDEDLICITGSLYLVGEARKILKLHGGGLCLKE
;
A
#
# COMPACT_ATOMS: atom_id res chain seq x y z
N MET A 1 -6.54 5.54 -4.61
CA MET A 1 -7.71 5.45 -5.53
C MET A 1 -8.70 6.59 -5.27
N THR A 2 -9.23 6.76 -4.05
CA THR A 2 -10.16 7.84 -3.68
C THR A 2 -9.69 9.24 -4.11
N SER A 3 -8.45 9.63 -3.78
CA SER A 3 -7.88 10.92 -4.22
C SER A 3 -7.88 11.08 -5.74
N SER A 4 -7.64 10.01 -6.51
CA SER A 4 -7.66 10.07 -7.98
C SER A 4 -9.06 10.34 -8.52
N ILE A 5 -10.07 9.65 -7.98
CA ILE A 5 -11.48 9.85 -8.33
C ILE A 5 -11.92 11.28 -7.99
N LEU A 6 -11.64 11.75 -6.78
CA LEU A 6 -12.03 13.09 -6.34
C LEU A 6 -11.33 14.19 -7.16
N ASN A 7 -10.06 14.00 -7.54
CA ASN A 7 -9.37 14.92 -8.46
C ASN A 7 -10.06 14.97 -9.83
N GLN A 8 -10.52 13.83 -10.37
CA GLN A 8 -11.29 13.81 -11.64
C GLN A 8 -12.69 14.40 -11.50
N ALA A 9 -13.26 14.44 -10.29
CA ALA A 9 -14.50 15.15 -9.99
C ALA A 9 -14.29 16.67 -9.82
N GLY A 10 -13.06 17.17 -9.95
CA GLY A 10 -12.75 18.60 -9.85
C GLY A 10 -12.38 19.08 -8.45
N PHE A 11 -12.39 18.19 -7.44
CA PHE A 11 -12.01 18.55 -6.08
C PHE A 11 -10.50 18.61 -5.91
N LYS A 12 -10.06 19.55 -5.08
CA LYS A 12 -8.68 19.65 -4.64
C LYS A 12 -8.41 18.68 -3.51
N THR A 13 -7.56 17.68 -3.73
CA THR A 13 -7.27 16.67 -2.70
C THR A 13 -5.87 16.81 -2.13
N GLY A 14 -5.76 16.72 -0.80
CA GLY A 14 -4.54 16.41 -0.09
C GLY A 14 -4.45 14.90 0.14
N LEU A 15 -3.33 14.28 -0.23
CA LEU A 15 -3.07 12.86 -0.03
C LEU A 15 -1.82 12.70 0.84
N TYR A 16 -2.00 12.10 2.02
CA TYR A 16 -0.92 11.78 2.96
C TYR A 16 -0.74 10.27 3.06
N THR A 17 0.44 9.77 2.69
CA THR A 17 0.72 8.32 2.56
C THR A 17 2.04 7.91 3.20
N SER A 18 2.18 6.62 3.52
CA SER A 18 3.40 6.06 4.10
C SER A 18 3.63 4.58 3.76
N PRO A 19 4.89 4.10 3.72
CA PRO A 19 6.14 4.86 3.71
C PRO A 19 6.37 5.57 2.35
N HIS A 20 7.57 6.13 2.14
CA HIS A 20 8.04 6.61 0.84
C HIS A 20 9.16 5.71 0.31
N PHE A 21 9.45 5.80 -1.00
CA PHE A 21 10.57 5.10 -1.61
C PHE A 21 11.88 5.85 -1.44
N TYR A 22 11.94 7.12 -1.87
CA TYR A 22 13.21 7.87 -1.92
C TYR A 22 13.15 9.19 -1.19
N SER A 23 12.04 9.91 -1.32
CA SER A 23 11.90 11.26 -0.81
C SER A 23 10.72 11.31 0.15
N LEU A 24 10.94 11.88 1.34
CA LEU A 24 9.87 12.16 2.29
C LEU A 24 8.73 12.97 1.67
N ARG A 25 9.02 13.77 0.63
CA ARG A 25 8.03 14.55 -0.13
C ARG A 25 6.95 13.66 -0.74
N GLU A 26 7.27 12.42 -1.11
CA GLU A 26 6.30 11.46 -1.67
C GLU A 26 5.14 11.18 -0.72
N ARG A 27 5.33 11.40 0.59
CA ARG A 27 4.29 11.25 1.60
C ARG A 27 3.20 12.31 1.48
N ILE A 28 3.47 13.48 0.91
CA ILE A 28 2.56 14.63 0.89
C ILE A 28 2.30 15.05 -0.55
N LYS A 29 1.07 14.90 -1.01
CA LYS A 29 0.67 15.28 -2.36
C LYS A 29 -0.57 16.18 -2.34
N VAL A 30 -0.65 17.14 -3.26
CA VAL A 30 -1.87 17.89 -3.55
C VAL A 30 -2.19 17.74 -5.04
N ASN A 31 -3.41 17.32 -5.36
CA ASN A 31 -3.86 17.00 -6.73
C ASN A 31 -2.91 16.02 -7.45
N GLY A 32 -2.43 15.02 -6.72
CA GLY A 32 -1.48 14.02 -7.22
C GLY A 32 -0.04 14.51 -7.38
N LYS A 33 0.25 15.81 -7.19
CA LYS A 33 1.59 16.38 -7.28
C LYS A 33 2.29 16.35 -5.93
N ILE A 34 3.52 15.87 -5.92
CA ILE A 34 4.41 15.83 -4.75
C ILE A 34 4.74 17.26 -4.30
N ILE A 35 4.71 17.52 -2.99
CA ILE A 35 5.14 18.81 -2.42
C ILE A 35 6.57 19.17 -2.87
N SER A 36 6.80 20.44 -3.22
CA SER A 36 8.14 20.88 -3.64
C SER A 36 9.13 20.93 -2.48
N GLN A 37 10.43 20.90 -2.78
CA GLN A 37 11.46 21.03 -1.74
C GLN A 37 11.41 22.39 -1.04
N LYS A 38 11.16 23.46 -1.80
CA LYS A 38 10.99 24.82 -1.26
C LYS A 38 9.84 24.87 -0.25
N GLU A 39 8.67 24.34 -0.61
CA GLU A 39 7.52 24.30 0.29
C GLU A 39 7.78 23.48 1.55
N VAL A 40 8.55 22.38 1.46
CA VAL A 40 8.94 21.62 2.66
C VAL A 40 9.81 22.47 3.59
N ILE A 41 10.81 23.17 3.06
CA ILE A 41 11.70 24.02 3.86
C ILE A 41 10.89 25.12 4.54
N GLU A 42 10.04 25.83 3.79
CA GLU A 42 9.16 26.89 4.32
C GLU A 42 8.26 26.38 5.45
N LEU A 43 7.65 25.20 5.29
CA LEU A 43 6.80 24.62 6.33
C LEU A 43 7.59 24.18 7.56
N VAL A 44 8.80 23.63 7.37
CA VAL A 44 9.68 23.23 8.47
C VAL A 44 10.08 24.45 9.30
N ASP A 45 10.47 25.54 8.64
CA ASP A 45 10.81 26.80 9.31
C ASP A 45 9.60 27.36 10.08
N GLU A 46 8.40 27.27 9.51
CA GLU A 46 7.17 27.74 10.14
C GLU A 46 6.80 26.94 11.39
N ILE A 47 6.93 25.61 11.38
CA ILE A 47 6.58 24.78 12.55
C ILE A 47 7.71 24.69 13.58
N ARG A 48 8.93 25.13 13.25
CA ARG A 48 10.12 24.95 14.08
C ARG A 48 9.92 25.43 15.51
N LEU A 49 9.48 26.68 15.67
CA LEU A 49 9.26 27.27 17.00
C LEU A 49 8.15 26.55 17.78
N ALA A 50 7.14 26.01 17.09
CA ALA A 50 6.09 25.23 17.74
C ALA A 50 6.62 23.87 18.21
N VAL A 51 7.43 23.21 17.39
CA VAL A 51 8.09 21.93 17.72
C VAL A 51 9.05 22.10 18.90
N GLU A 52 9.88 23.15 18.91
CA GLU A 52 10.85 23.43 19.98
C GLU A 52 10.18 23.73 21.34
N LYS A 53 8.92 24.21 21.34
CA LYS A 53 8.15 24.44 22.57
C LYS A 53 7.55 23.17 23.17
N VAL A 54 7.49 22.06 22.42
CA VAL A 54 6.98 20.80 22.94
C VAL A 54 8.02 20.19 23.88
N LYS A 55 7.65 20.06 25.16
CA LYS A 55 8.57 19.56 26.21
C LYS A 55 9.03 18.11 25.98
N SER A 56 8.21 17.30 25.32
CA SER A 56 8.53 15.93 24.94
C SER A 56 9.16 15.87 23.56
N ALA A 57 10.12 14.96 23.36
CA ALA A 57 10.67 14.71 22.04
C ALA A 57 9.58 14.22 21.08
N LEU A 58 9.33 14.98 20.01
CA LEU A 58 8.45 14.55 18.93
C LEU A 58 9.15 13.52 18.05
N THR A 59 8.40 12.52 17.64
CA THR A 59 8.85 11.55 16.66
C THR A 59 8.89 12.16 15.26
N PHE A 60 9.72 11.58 14.39
CA PHE A 60 9.72 11.93 12.96
C PHE A 60 8.30 11.90 12.36
N PHE A 61 7.49 10.91 12.74
CA PHE A 61 6.16 10.72 12.17
C PHE A 61 5.15 11.79 12.62
N GLU A 62 5.24 12.28 13.85
CA GLU A 62 4.41 13.39 14.35
C GLU A 62 4.75 14.71 13.64
N VAL A 63 6.05 14.99 13.44
CA VAL A 63 6.50 16.21 12.75
C VAL A 63 6.05 16.21 11.29
N ILE A 64 6.29 15.13 10.55
CA ILE A 64 5.90 15.07 9.13
C ILE A 64 4.37 15.03 8.93
N THR A 65 3.61 14.46 9.88
CA THR A 65 2.14 14.52 9.86
C THR A 65 1.64 15.96 10.08
N SER A 66 2.25 16.69 11.01
CA SER A 66 1.94 18.10 11.26
C SER A 66 2.22 18.97 10.03
N LEU A 67 3.35 18.74 9.34
CA LEU A 67 3.68 19.40 8.07
C LEU A 67 2.61 19.12 6.99
N ALA A 68 2.13 17.88 6.88
CA ALA A 68 1.09 17.52 5.93
C ALA A 68 -0.22 18.27 6.19
N PHE A 69 -0.66 18.35 7.45
CA PHE A 69 -1.86 19.10 7.82
C PHE A 69 -1.73 20.59 7.53
N LEU A 70 -0.59 21.20 7.89
CA LEU A 70 -0.34 22.61 7.62
C LEU A 70 -0.33 22.87 6.11
N TYR A 71 0.30 21.99 5.32
CA TYR A 71 0.33 22.11 3.87
C TYR A 71 -1.07 22.02 3.26
N PHE A 72 -1.88 21.05 3.67
CA PHE A 72 -3.25 20.88 3.17
C PHE A 72 -4.14 22.07 3.53
N SER A 73 -3.99 22.62 4.73
CA SER A 73 -4.67 23.85 5.15
C SER A 73 -4.29 25.05 4.27
N LYS A 74 -2.98 25.30 4.07
CA LYS A 74 -2.50 26.39 3.20
C LYS A 74 -2.93 26.22 1.74
N LYS A 75 -2.96 24.98 1.26
CA LYS A 75 -3.45 24.68 -0.09
C LYS A 75 -4.96 24.71 -0.20
N LYS A 76 -5.72 24.86 0.90
CA LYS A 76 -7.19 24.89 0.91
C LYS A 76 -7.76 23.68 0.17
N VAL A 77 -7.32 22.49 0.53
CA VAL A 77 -7.84 21.25 -0.07
C VAL A 77 -9.29 21.03 0.38
N ASP A 78 -10.12 20.53 -0.52
CA ASP A 78 -11.52 20.17 -0.22
C ASP A 78 -11.58 18.87 0.56
N PHE A 79 -10.70 17.91 0.23
CA PHE A 79 -10.59 16.62 0.90
C PHE A 79 -9.16 16.29 1.29
N SER A 80 -8.98 15.83 2.53
CA SER A 80 -7.74 15.20 2.98
C SER A 80 -7.93 13.68 3.07
N ILE A 81 -7.15 12.93 2.31
CA ILE A 81 -7.07 11.47 2.34
C ILE A 81 -5.82 11.10 3.13
N LEU A 82 -6.02 10.52 4.30
CA LEU A 82 -4.95 10.28 5.27
C LEU A 82 -4.77 8.77 5.47
N GLU A 83 -3.59 8.26 5.11
CA GLU A 83 -3.17 6.91 5.46
C GLU A 83 -2.58 6.91 6.87
N VAL A 84 -3.09 6.02 7.73
CA VAL A 84 -2.56 5.78 9.07
C VAL A 84 -1.15 5.20 8.96
N GLY A 85 -0.20 5.69 9.77
CA GLY A 85 1.18 5.18 9.78
C GLY A 85 1.30 3.81 10.43
N LEU A 86 0.80 3.69 11.67
CA LEU A 86 0.85 2.46 12.45
C LEU A 86 -0.35 2.34 13.39
N GLY A 87 -1.01 1.18 13.39
CA GLY A 87 -2.18 0.94 14.24
C GLY A 87 -3.36 1.80 13.82
N GLY A 88 -3.67 2.82 14.61
CA GLY A 88 -4.76 3.77 14.38
C GLY A 88 -5.03 4.63 15.60
N ARG A 89 -5.33 3.99 16.75
CA ARG A 89 -5.72 4.64 18.01
C ARG A 89 -4.75 5.71 18.47
N LEU A 90 -3.46 5.40 18.46
CA LEU A 90 -2.36 6.28 18.89
C LEU A 90 -1.53 6.85 17.73
N ASP A 91 -2.03 6.74 16.49
CA ASP A 91 -1.31 7.24 15.33
C ASP A 91 -1.37 8.77 15.26
N ALA A 92 -0.30 9.41 14.79
CA ALA A 92 -0.22 10.87 14.66
C ALA A 92 -1.34 11.45 13.76
N THR A 93 -1.86 10.67 12.82
CA THR A 93 -2.97 11.10 11.96
C THR A 93 -4.32 11.13 12.70
N ASN A 94 -4.45 10.45 13.83
CA ASN A 94 -5.73 10.23 14.53
C ASN A 94 -6.22 11.44 15.35
N VAL A 95 -5.66 12.62 15.12
CA VAL A 95 -6.14 13.90 15.67
C VAL A 95 -7.36 14.46 14.91
N VAL A 96 -7.69 13.89 13.76
CA VAL A 96 -8.80 14.35 12.90
C VAL A 96 -10.16 13.73 13.28
N LYS A 97 -11.23 14.32 12.73
CA LYS A 97 -12.60 13.82 12.77
C LYS A 97 -13.08 13.53 11.33
N PRO A 98 -12.79 12.34 10.78
CA PRO A 98 -13.11 12.04 9.39
C PRO A 98 -14.61 11.76 9.22
N ILE A 99 -15.14 12.12 8.06
CA ILE A 99 -16.53 11.80 7.66
C ILE A 99 -16.66 10.30 7.39
N ILE A 100 -15.62 9.70 6.80
CA ILE A 100 -15.56 8.28 6.42
C ILE A 100 -14.22 7.69 6.89
N CYS A 101 -14.29 6.56 7.61
CA CYS A 101 -13.14 5.73 7.99
C CYS A 101 -13.08 4.49 7.10
N LEU A 102 -11.91 4.18 6.56
CA LEU A 102 -11.68 2.97 5.76
C LEU A 102 -10.84 1.99 6.58
N ILE A 103 -11.37 0.79 6.79
CA ILE A 103 -10.62 -0.31 7.43
C ILE A 103 -10.41 -1.39 6.37
N SER A 104 -9.21 -1.42 5.79
CA SER A 104 -8.78 -2.48 4.86
C SER A 104 -8.56 -3.80 5.62
N PRO A 105 -8.41 -4.95 4.92
CA PRO A 105 -8.13 -6.24 5.55
C PRO A 105 -7.02 -6.17 6.60
N ILE A 106 -7.35 -6.57 7.82
CA ILE A 106 -6.42 -6.63 8.94
C ILE A 106 -5.75 -7.99 8.95
N GLY A 107 -4.43 -7.99 9.10
CA GLY A 107 -3.62 -9.20 9.26
C GLY A 107 -2.60 -9.01 10.37
N LEU A 108 -1.91 -10.10 10.71
CA LEU A 108 -0.80 -10.06 11.66
C LEU A 108 0.36 -9.24 11.07
N ASP A 109 0.51 -8.02 11.56
CA ASP A 109 1.59 -7.11 11.21
C ASP A 109 1.96 -6.25 12.43
N HIS A 110 3.23 -5.84 12.50
CA HIS A 110 3.76 -5.05 13.61
C HIS A 110 3.44 -5.64 14.99
N THR A 111 3.54 -6.97 15.14
CA THR A 111 3.07 -7.68 16.34
C THR A 111 3.81 -7.30 17.63
N GLN A 112 5.02 -6.77 17.51
CA GLN A 112 5.79 -6.23 18.64
C GLN A 112 5.21 -4.92 19.20
N LEU A 113 4.43 -4.18 18.40
CA LEU A 113 3.88 -2.87 18.76
C LEU A 113 2.36 -2.91 18.94
N LEU A 114 1.65 -3.66 18.09
CA LEU A 114 0.19 -3.71 18.07
C LEU A 114 -0.41 -4.91 18.81
N GLY A 115 0.43 -5.86 19.23
CA GLY A 115 0.01 -7.11 19.86
C GLY A 115 0.15 -8.33 18.95
N ASN A 116 0.13 -9.51 19.56
CA ASN A 116 0.43 -10.80 18.94
C ASN A 116 -0.79 -11.55 18.39
N SER A 117 -1.95 -10.91 18.34
CA SER A 117 -3.22 -11.53 17.96
C SER A 117 -4.07 -10.55 17.15
N LEU A 118 -4.97 -11.08 16.32
CA LEU A 118 -5.77 -10.26 15.39
C LEU A 118 -6.73 -9.33 16.12
N ASP A 119 -7.26 -9.74 17.27
CA ASP A 119 -8.13 -8.92 18.13
C ASP A 119 -7.42 -7.66 18.65
N LYS A 120 -6.18 -7.79 19.13
CA LYS A 120 -5.38 -6.65 19.62
C LYS A 120 -5.05 -5.68 18.49
N ILE A 121 -4.67 -6.21 17.33
CA ILE A 121 -4.38 -5.39 16.15
C ILE A 121 -5.64 -4.69 15.64
N ALA A 122 -6.78 -5.38 15.64
CA ALA A 122 -8.07 -4.82 15.28
C ALA A 122 -8.46 -3.69 16.21
N TYR A 123 -8.33 -3.86 17.53
CA TYR A 123 -8.57 -2.82 18.53
C TYR A 123 -7.74 -1.56 18.29
N GLU A 124 -6.45 -1.70 17.99
CA GLU A 124 -5.60 -0.55 17.64
C GLU A 124 -6.07 0.14 16.35
N LYS A 125 -6.48 -0.63 15.34
CA LYS A 125 -6.92 -0.09 14.05
C LYS A 125 -8.31 0.56 14.09
N THR A 126 -9.23 0.04 14.90
CA THR A 126 -10.57 0.63 15.06
C THR A 126 -10.55 1.95 15.84
N GLY A 127 -9.43 2.31 16.47
CA GLY A 127 -9.26 3.61 17.14
C GLY A 127 -9.38 4.84 16.23
N ILE A 128 -9.37 4.67 14.91
CA ILE A 128 -9.67 5.76 13.96
C ILE A 128 -11.17 6.08 13.86
N ILE A 129 -12.04 5.16 14.29
CA ILE A 129 -13.50 5.32 14.23
C ILE A 129 -13.90 6.43 15.19
N LYS A 130 -14.53 7.49 14.65
CA LYS A 130 -15.02 8.64 15.41
C LYS A 130 -16.53 8.61 15.55
N GLU A 131 -17.02 9.37 16.53
CA GLU A 131 -18.44 9.51 16.84
C GLU A 131 -19.25 9.86 15.58
N ARG A 132 -20.30 9.08 15.29
CA ARG A 132 -21.21 9.28 14.14
C ARG A 132 -20.54 9.28 12.75
N SER A 133 -19.30 8.76 12.65
CA SER A 133 -18.64 8.58 11.35
C SER A 133 -19.25 7.40 10.56
N THR A 134 -18.92 7.29 9.28
CA THR A 134 -19.22 6.08 8.49
C THR A 134 -17.96 5.23 8.36
N VAL A 135 -18.06 3.93 8.59
CA VAL A 135 -16.95 2.98 8.51
C VAL A 135 -17.19 2.03 7.33
N ILE A 136 -16.20 1.89 6.45
CA ILE A 136 -16.24 1.00 5.30
C ILE A 136 -15.19 -0.09 5.48
N THR A 137 -15.62 -1.35 5.40
CA THR A 137 -14.73 -2.51 5.48
C THR A 137 -15.18 -3.60 4.50
N PRO A 138 -14.26 -4.31 3.82
CA PRO A 138 -14.58 -5.51 3.06
C PRO A 138 -14.72 -6.72 3.99
N THR A 139 -14.91 -7.90 3.41
CA THR A 139 -14.83 -9.18 4.15
C THR A 139 -13.47 -9.34 4.80
N GLN A 140 -13.48 -9.74 6.07
CA GLN A 140 -12.31 -10.08 6.88
C GLN A 140 -12.71 -11.22 7.83
N GLU A 141 -11.77 -11.69 8.65
CA GLU A 141 -12.06 -12.69 9.69
C GLU A 141 -13.18 -12.21 10.65
N ASP A 142 -14.03 -13.12 11.09
CA ASP A 142 -15.22 -12.79 11.89
C ASP A 142 -14.84 -12.07 13.20
N GLU A 143 -13.77 -12.52 13.88
CA GLU A 143 -13.25 -11.88 15.09
C GLU A 143 -12.88 -10.40 14.88
N VAL A 144 -12.39 -10.05 13.68
CA VAL A 144 -12.05 -8.67 13.33
C VAL A 144 -13.32 -7.86 13.06
N ILE A 145 -14.29 -8.45 12.35
CA ILE A 145 -15.57 -7.81 12.06
C ILE A 145 -16.34 -7.51 13.35
N ASP A 146 -16.32 -8.42 14.33
CA ASP A 146 -16.98 -8.23 15.61
C ASP A 146 -16.41 -7.03 16.38
N ILE A 147 -15.08 -6.87 16.37
CA ILE A 147 -14.42 -5.72 17.01
C ILE A 147 -14.78 -4.42 16.29
N ILE A 148 -14.76 -4.41 14.95
CA ILE A 148 -15.20 -3.24 14.17
C ILE A 148 -16.66 -2.89 14.49
N ALA A 149 -17.55 -3.89 14.53
CA ALA A 149 -18.97 -3.70 14.82
C ALA A 149 -19.20 -3.16 16.23
N LYS A 150 -18.53 -3.73 17.23
CA LYS A 150 -18.58 -3.25 18.61
C LYS A 150 -18.12 -1.80 18.72
N THR A 151 -16.96 -1.45 18.16
CA THR A 151 -16.49 -0.05 18.17
C THR A 151 -17.44 0.88 17.42
N CYS A 152 -18.03 0.44 16.31
CA CYS A 152 -19.04 1.23 15.59
C CYS A 152 -20.27 1.49 16.47
N GLN A 153 -20.76 0.48 17.18
CA GLN A 153 -21.90 0.62 18.10
C GLN A 153 -21.58 1.61 19.23
N GLU A 154 -20.42 1.49 19.87
CA GLU A 154 -19.97 2.40 20.93
C GLU A 154 -19.86 3.85 20.48
N LYS A 155 -19.40 4.07 19.23
CA LYS A 155 -19.24 5.41 18.62
C LYS A 155 -20.46 5.88 17.84
N LYS A 156 -21.57 5.13 17.87
CA LYS A 156 -22.77 5.39 17.05
C LYS A 156 -22.42 5.62 15.57
N ALA A 157 -21.37 4.94 15.09
CA ALA A 157 -20.87 5.03 13.73
C ALA A 157 -21.60 4.02 12.85
N LYS A 158 -21.80 4.38 11.58
CA LYS A 158 -22.47 3.51 10.60
C LYS A 158 -21.46 2.54 10.00
N LEU A 159 -21.64 1.24 10.24
CA LEU A 159 -20.81 0.21 9.62
C LEU A 159 -21.35 -0.23 8.26
N LEU A 160 -20.51 -0.18 7.23
CA LEU A 160 -20.77 -0.68 5.88
C LEU A 160 -19.81 -1.82 5.54
N LYS A 161 -20.32 -3.05 5.61
CA LYS A 161 -19.65 -4.27 5.15
C LYS A 161 -19.83 -4.41 3.64
N ILE A 162 -18.95 -3.81 2.85
CA ILE A 162 -19.20 -3.62 1.41
C ILE A 162 -19.32 -4.93 0.63
N SER A 163 -18.67 -6.02 1.06
CA SER A 163 -18.81 -7.32 0.41
C SER A 163 -20.23 -7.88 0.45
N ASN A 164 -21.06 -7.43 1.39
CA ASN A 164 -22.46 -7.87 1.50
C ASN A 164 -23.41 -6.94 0.74
N LEU A 165 -22.98 -5.71 0.44
CA LEU A 165 -23.80 -4.64 -0.12
C LEU A 165 -23.52 -4.41 -1.60
N MET A 166 -22.31 -4.73 -2.04
CA MET A 166 -21.81 -4.51 -3.39
C MET A 166 -21.38 -5.85 -3.99
N ARG A 167 -21.31 -5.90 -5.32
CA ARG A 167 -20.79 -7.06 -6.04
C ARG A 167 -19.81 -6.61 -7.09
N TRP A 168 -18.67 -7.28 -7.19
CA TRP A 168 -17.70 -7.04 -8.26
C TRP A 168 -17.22 -8.33 -8.86
N LYS A 169 -16.94 -8.28 -10.16
CA LYS A 169 -16.47 -9.43 -10.92
C LYS A 169 -15.30 -9.01 -11.80
N LYS A 170 -14.16 -9.69 -11.64
CA LYS A 170 -13.05 -9.60 -12.59
C LYS A 170 -13.54 -10.09 -13.96
N LEU A 171 -13.24 -9.33 -15.00
CA LEU A 171 -13.54 -9.69 -16.38
C LEU A 171 -12.29 -10.27 -17.03
N GLU A 172 -11.38 -9.42 -17.47
CA GLU A 172 -10.12 -9.77 -18.13
C GLU A 172 -8.95 -9.02 -17.48
N SER A 173 -7.72 -9.47 -17.72
CA SER A 173 -6.52 -8.82 -17.21
C SER A 173 -5.38 -8.85 -18.23
N THR A 174 -4.54 -7.84 -18.17
CA THR A 174 -3.26 -7.78 -18.86
C THR A 174 -2.14 -7.80 -17.82
N LEU A 175 -0.89 -7.76 -18.27
CA LEU A 175 0.26 -7.59 -17.37
C LEU A 175 0.27 -6.21 -16.67
N TYR A 176 -0.47 -5.23 -17.17
CA TYR A 176 -0.42 -3.84 -16.71
C TYR A 176 -1.70 -3.37 -16.02
N GLY A 177 -2.74 -4.20 -15.97
CA GLY A 177 -4.00 -3.83 -15.36
C GLY A 177 -5.07 -4.90 -15.51
N GLN A 178 -6.26 -4.58 -15.02
CA GLN A 178 -7.41 -5.49 -15.06
C GLN A 178 -8.70 -4.72 -15.29
N PHE A 179 -9.64 -5.39 -15.95
CA PHE A 179 -11.00 -4.91 -16.12
C PHE A 179 -11.94 -5.66 -15.18
N PHE A 180 -12.91 -4.95 -14.62
CA PHE A 180 -13.91 -5.52 -13.73
C PHE A 180 -15.24 -4.79 -13.87
N SER A 181 -16.35 -5.46 -13.57
CA SER A 181 -17.64 -4.81 -13.34
C SER A 181 -17.88 -4.67 -11.84
N LEU A 182 -18.61 -3.62 -11.46
CA LEU A 182 -18.92 -3.29 -10.08
C LEU A 182 -20.38 -2.82 -9.97
N LYS A 183 -21.19 -3.57 -9.22
CA LYS A 183 -22.46 -3.09 -8.67
C LYS A 183 -22.16 -2.47 -7.30
N GLY A 184 -22.16 -1.14 -7.27
CA GLY A 184 -21.93 -0.29 -6.10
C GLY A 184 -23.12 -0.22 -5.15
N LEU A 185 -23.04 0.70 -4.19
CA LEU A 185 -24.10 0.95 -3.20
C LEU A 185 -25.31 1.64 -3.85
N TYR A 186 -25.04 2.57 -4.76
CA TYR A 186 -26.08 3.36 -5.42
C TYR A 186 -26.04 3.27 -6.94
N ASP A 187 -24.98 2.68 -7.50
CA ASP A 187 -24.82 2.65 -8.93
C ASP A 187 -24.16 1.38 -9.47
N SER A 188 -24.12 1.23 -10.79
CA SER A 188 -23.45 0.12 -11.47
C SER A 188 -22.48 0.64 -12.51
N TYR A 189 -21.31 0.02 -12.55
CA TYR A 189 -20.19 0.37 -13.41
C TYR A 189 -19.77 -0.85 -14.21
N GLU A 190 -20.00 -0.79 -15.51
CA GLU A 190 -19.55 -1.81 -16.43
C GLU A 190 -18.12 -1.54 -16.89
N ARG A 191 -17.32 -2.60 -16.93
CA ARG A 191 -15.97 -2.63 -17.50
C ARG A 191 -15.07 -1.46 -17.05
N LEU A 192 -14.94 -1.28 -15.74
CA LEU A 192 -13.95 -0.39 -15.14
C LEU A 192 -12.54 -0.93 -15.39
N TYR A 193 -11.62 -0.04 -15.80
CA TYR A 193 -10.19 -0.37 -15.91
C TYR A 193 -9.42 0.08 -14.68
N LEU A 194 -8.57 -0.79 -14.15
CA LEU A 194 -7.64 -0.49 -13.07
C LEU A 194 -6.21 -0.89 -13.49
N PRO A 195 -5.27 0.07 -13.59
CA PRO A 195 -3.87 -0.19 -13.93
C PRO A 195 -3.06 -0.76 -12.75
N LEU A 196 -3.65 -1.68 -12.00
CA LEU A 196 -3.03 -2.44 -10.92
C LEU A 196 -3.61 -3.85 -10.99
N ILE A 197 -2.76 -4.87 -10.96
CA ILE A 197 -3.18 -6.28 -11.03
C ILE A 197 -3.35 -6.90 -9.64
N GLY A 198 -4.11 -8.00 -9.58
CA GLY A 198 -4.43 -8.73 -8.34
C GLY A 198 -5.85 -8.44 -7.83
N ARG A 199 -6.57 -9.48 -7.41
CA ARG A 199 -7.97 -9.37 -6.97
C ARG A 199 -8.17 -8.41 -5.80
N HIS A 200 -7.20 -8.35 -4.89
CA HIS A 200 -7.22 -7.44 -3.75
C HIS A 200 -7.26 -5.96 -4.18
N GLN A 201 -6.73 -5.62 -5.36
CA GLN A 201 -6.83 -4.26 -5.91
C GLN A 201 -8.24 -3.93 -6.39
N ILE A 202 -9.01 -4.90 -6.87
CA ILE A 202 -10.45 -4.69 -7.17
C ILE A 202 -11.21 -4.42 -5.87
N THR A 203 -10.91 -5.14 -4.78
CA THR A 203 -11.51 -4.86 -3.46
C THR A 203 -11.16 -3.45 -2.98
N ASN A 204 -9.91 -3.02 -3.12
CA ASN A 204 -9.49 -1.64 -2.82
C ASN A 204 -10.25 -0.61 -3.67
N ALA A 205 -10.47 -0.92 -4.95
CA ALA A 205 -11.24 -0.06 -5.85
C ALA A 205 -12.72 0.01 -5.42
N ALA A 206 -13.32 -1.11 -5.03
CA ALA A 206 -14.70 -1.14 -4.51
C ALA A 206 -14.84 -0.28 -3.24
N MET A 207 -13.88 -0.33 -2.31
CA MET A 207 -13.87 0.56 -1.13
C MET A 207 -13.79 2.04 -1.53
N ALA A 208 -12.94 2.38 -2.50
CA ALA A 208 -12.81 3.75 -2.99
C ALA A 208 -14.08 4.25 -3.69
N VAL A 209 -14.72 3.40 -4.50
CA VAL A 209 -16.01 3.70 -5.14
C VAL A 209 -17.10 3.90 -4.10
N ALA A 210 -17.22 3.01 -3.11
CA ALA A 210 -18.17 3.15 -2.00
C ALA A 210 -17.98 4.48 -1.26
N THR A 211 -16.74 4.88 -1.02
CA THR A 211 -16.40 6.18 -0.40
C THR A 211 -16.95 7.33 -1.23
N CYS A 212 -16.67 7.34 -2.53
CA CYS A 212 -17.11 8.41 -3.43
C CYS A 212 -18.63 8.43 -3.63
N GLU A 213 -19.29 7.28 -3.67
CA GLU A 213 -20.74 7.17 -3.74
C GLU A 213 -21.43 7.72 -2.49
N LEU A 214 -20.86 7.49 -1.31
CA LEU A 214 -21.37 8.05 -0.04
C LEU A 214 -21.19 9.56 0.02
N LEU A 215 -20.02 10.07 -0.40
CA LEU A 215 -19.80 11.51 -0.54
C LEU A 215 -20.81 12.12 -1.53
N ASN A 216 -21.08 11.45 -2.65
CA ASN A 216 -22.10 11.90 -3.60
C ASN A 216 -23.50 11.97 -2.99
N LYS A 217 -23.88 10.99 -2.16
CA LYS A 217 -25.13 11.06 -1.38
C LYS A 217 -25.17 12.17 -0.33
N GLN A 218 -24.02 12.69 0.09
CA GLN A 218 -23.92 13.83 1.00
C GLN A 218 -23.91 15.18 0.26
N GLY A 219 -24.11 15.20 -1.06
CA GLY A 219 -24.22 16.42 -1.86
C GLY A 219 -22.94 16.82 -2.60
N TRP A 220 -21.87 16.02 -2.54
CA TRP A 220 -20.65 16.27 -3.30
C TRP A 220 -20.78 15.74 -4.73
N GLU A 221 -20.79 16.60 -5.75
CA GLU A 221 -20.99 16.17 -7.14
C GLU A 221 -19.86 15.27 -7.67
N ILE A 222 -20.01 13.94 -7.54
CA ILE A 222 -19.05 12.95 -8.03
C ILE A 222 -19.75 12.05 -9.05
N LYS A 223 -19.57 12.38 -10.32
CA LYS A 223 -20.20 11.68 -11.45
C LYS A 223 -19.55 10.30 -11.68
N LYS A 224 -20.28 9.39 -12.33
CA LYS A 224 -19.77 8.06 -12.72
C LYS A 224 -18.51 8.15 -13.56
N GLU A 225 -18.47 9.11 -14.46
CA GLU A 225 -17.35 9.35 -15.37
C GLU A 225 -16.09 9.69 -14.57
N SER A 226 -16.21 10.49 -13.51
CA SER A 226 -15.10 10.82 -12.61
C SER A 226 -14.58 9.57 -11.88
N ILE A 227 -15.45 8.64 -11.50
CA ILE A 227 -15.06 7.35 -10.92
C ILE A 227 -14.27 6.52 -11.95
N LYS A 228 -14.79 6.37 -13.16
CA LYS A 228 -14.15 5.60 -14.23
C LYS A 228 -12.78 6.16 -14.60
N GLU A 229 -12.70 7.46 -14.88
CA GLU A 229 -11.44 8.13 -15.23
C GLU A 229 -10.48 8.18 -14.04
N GLY A 230 -11.00 8.33 -12.82
CA GLY A 230 -10.23 8.32 -11.59
C GLY A 230 -9.51 6.99 -11.35
N LEU A 231 -10.22 5.87 -11.53
CA LEU A 231 -9.65 4.52 -11.44
C LEU A 231 -8.63 4.25 -12.55
N LYS A 232 -8.96 4.63 -13.79
CA LYS A 232 -8.06 4.49 -14.95
C LYS A 232 -6.73 5.22 -14.78
N LYS A 233 -6.72 6.36 -14.09
CA LYS A 233 -5.52 7.20 -13.84
C LYS A 233 -4.77 6.85 -12.56
N VAL A 234 -5.18 5.80 -11.84
CA VAL A 234 -4.46 5.37 -10.63
C VAL A 234 -3.02 5.01 -11.00
N HIS A 235 -2.07 5.56 -10.25
CA HIS A 235 -0.68 5.16 -10.34
C HIS A 235 -0.16 4.89 -8.94
N TRP A 236 0.29 3.65 -8.71
CA TRP A 236 0.73 3.22 -7.38
C TRP A 236 1.94 2.27 -7.48
N PRO A 237 3.15 2.83 -7.60
CA PRO A 237 4.42 2.11 -7.66
C PRO A 237 4.59 1.01 -6.61
N GLY A 238 5.27 -0.07 -6.98
CA GLY A 238 5.62 -1.14 -6.04
C GLY A 238 4.44 -1.94 -5.48
N ARG A 239 3.35 -2.05 -6.24
CA ARG A 239 2.26 -3.01 -6.03
C ARG A 239 2.11 -3.87 -7.26
N ILE A 240 2.86 -4.97 -7.26
CA ILE A 240 3.00 -5.91 -8.38
C ILE A 240 3.23 -5.15 -9.70
N GLU A 241 4.17 -4.22 -9.64
CA GLU A 241 4.54 -3.40 -10.78
C GLU A 241 5.39 -4.22 -11.75
N VAL A 242 4.96 -4.28 -13.00
CA VAL A 242 5.57 -5.11 -14.04
C VAL A 242 6.53 -4.31 -14.89
N ILE A 243 7.71 -4.88 -15.13
CA ILE A 243 8.75 -4.36 -16.03
C ILE A 243 9.05 -5.46 -17.06
N LYS A 244 8.98 -5.11 -18.35
CA LYS A 244 9.25 -6.04 -19.46
C LYS A 244 10.26 -5.44 -20.43
N ASN A 245 11.53 -5.42 -20.02
CA ASN A 245 12.69 -5.04 -20.82
C ASN A 245 13.79 -6.10 -20.61
N GLY A 246 13.61 -7.27 -21.22
CA GLY A 246 14.32 -8.52 -20.89
C GLY A 246 13.38 -9.52 -20.20
N PRO A 247 13.87 -10.37 -19.27
CA PRO A 247 13.00 -11.30 -18.53
C PRO A 247 11.91 -10.52 -17.79
N LEU A 248 10.78 -11.18 -17.52
CA LEU A 248 9.66 -10.52 -16.86
C LEU A 248 10.02 -10.24 -15.39
N ILE A 249 10.04 -8.96 -15.00
CA ILE A 249 10.35 -8.55 -13.62
C ILE A 249 9.10 -7.97 -12.97
N THR A 250 8.87 -8.33 -11.71
CA THR A 250 7.79 -7.80 -10.87
C THR A 250 8.35 -7.19 -9.59
N LEU A 251 7.79 -6.05 -9.18
CA LEU A 251 8.15 -5.34 -7.96
C LEU A 251 6.94 -5.27 -7.03
N ASP A 252 7.05 -5.84 -5.82
CA ASP A 252 5.96 -5.77 -4.85
C ASP A 252 6.44 -5.57 -3.41
N GLY A 253 5.76 -4.69 -2.68
CA GLY A 253 6.08 -4.38 -1.29
C GLY A 253 5.56 -5.35 -0.22
N ALA A 254 5.07 -6.54 -0.58
CA ALA A 254 4.61 -7.54 0.38
C ALA A 254 5.67 -7.84 1.44
N HIS A 255 5.28 -7.74 2.71
CA HIS A 255 6.21 -7.80 3.85
C HIS A 255 5.57 -8.40 5.12
N ASN A 256 4.33 -8.89 5.00
CA ASN A 256 3.61 -9.62 6.04
C ASN A 256 2.84 -10.80 5.40
N SER A 257 2.30 -11.71 6.21
CA SER A 257 1.64 -12.92 5.72
C SER A 257 0.49 -12.62 4.74
N THR A 258 -0.39 -11.66 5.09
CA THR A 258 -1.56 -11.30 4.27
C THR A 258 -1.15 -10.74 2.90
N SER A 259 -0.17 -9.83 2.87
CA SER A 259 0.36 -9.28 1.62
C SER A 259 1.14 -10.32 0.80
N ALA A 260 1.89 -11.21 1.44
CA ALA A 260 2.60 -12.30 0.77
C ALA A 260 1.64 -13.31 0.13
N LYS A 261 0.54 -13.65 0.82
CA LYS A 261 -0.54 -14.49 0.27
C LYS A 261 -1.23 -13.81 -0.91
N ALA A 262 -1.48 -12.49 -0.82
CA ALA A 262 -2.04 -11.72 -1.93
C ALA A 262 -1.10 -11.68 -3.15
N LEU A 263 0.21 -11.54 -2.93
CA LEU A 263 1.23 -11.60 -3.97
C LEU A 263 1.28 -12.99 -4.61
N LYS A 264 1.37 -14.06 -3.81
CA LYS A 264 1.33 -15.46 -4.25
C LYS A 264 0.13 -15.75 -5.15
N ASN A 265 -1.06 -15.37 -4.71
CA ASN A 265 -2.28 -15.57 -5.48
C ASN A 265 -2.26 -14.78 -6.80
N THR A 266 -1.72 -13.57 -6.78
CA THR A 266 -1.60 -12.76 -7.99
C THR A 266 -0.58 -13.33 -8.96
N ILE A 267 0.58 -13.79 -8.48
CA ILE A 267 1.59 -14.46 -9.31
C ILE A 267 0.98 -15.67 -10.02
N LYS A 268 0.28 -16.55 -9.27
CA LYS A 268 -0.35 -17.75 -9.84
C LYS A 268 -1.46 -17.47 -10.85
N GLU A 269 -2.23 -16.39 -10.64
CA GLU A 269 -3.41 -16.11 -11.46
C GLU A 269 -3.11 -15.23 -12.68
N TYR A 270 -2.12 -14.33 -12.60
CA TYR A 270 -1.90 -13.28 -13.62
C TYR A 270 -0.65 -13.49 -14.46
N PHE A 271 0.24 -14.41 -14.08
CA PHE A 271 1.49 -14.63 -14.78
C PHE A 271 1.59 -16.07 -15.28
N ASN A 272 1.98 -16.21 -16.54
CA ASN A 272 2.43 -17.48 -17.10
C ASN A 272 3.96 -17.47 -17.10
N TYR A 273 4.58 -18.41 -16.39
CA TYR A 273 6.02 -18.51 -16.26
C TYR A 273 6.45 -19.96 -16.03
N GLN A 274 7.69 -20.30 -16.41
CA GLN A 274 8.28 -21.62 -16.18
C GLN A 274 8.90 -21.72 -14.79
N ASN A 275 9.78 -20.77 -14.43
CA ASN A 275 10.37 -20.70 -13.11
C ASN A 275 10.22 -19.30 -12.50
N LEU A 276 10.09 -19.26 -11.17
CA LEU A 276 10.14 -18.02 -10.40
C LEU A 276 11.51 -17.88 -9.73
N ILE A 277 12.17 -16.75 -9.94
CA ILE A 277 13.37 -16.32 -9.23
C ILE A 277 12.96 -15.20 -8.28
N LEU A 278 13.18 -15.42 -6.99
CA LEU A 278 12.77 -14.48 -5.96
C LEU A 278 13.98 -13.68 -5.47
N VAL A 279 13.94 -12.35 -5.56
CA VAL A 279 14.89 -11.46 -4.90
C VAL A 279 14.22 -10.89 -3.65
N PHE A 280 14.75 -11.21 -2.48
CA PHE A 280 14.05 -10.98 -1.22
C PHE A 280 14.91 -10.28 -0.17
N SER A 281 14.30 -9.31 0.52
CA SER A 281 14.83 -8.69 1.74
C SER A 281 13.70 -8.08 2.55
N CYS A 282 13.79 -8.13 3.87
CA CYS A 282 12.81 -7.52 4.78
C CYS A 282 13.48 -6.76 5.93
N CYS A 283 12.68 -6.05 6.74
CA CYS A 283 13.17 -5.44 7.99
C CYS A 283 13.27 -6.48 9.13
N LYS A 284 14.14 -6.24 10.11
CA LYS A 284 14.41 -7.11 11.27
C LYS A 284 13.16 -7.45 12.08
N ASP A 285 12.26 -6.50 12.22
CA ASP A 285 11.01 -6.61 13.00
C ASP A 285 9.93 -7.45 12.31
N LYS A 286 10.13 -7.84 11.04
CA LYS A 286 9.13 -8.62 10.31
C LYS A 286 9.23 -10.11 10.63
N ASN A 287 8.07 -10.77 10.64
CA ASN A 287 7.99 -12.23 10.73
C ASN A 287 8.33 -12.83 9.36
N VAL A 288 9.61 -13.02 9.10
CA VAL A 288 10.10 -13.52 7.82
C VAL A 288 9.57 -14.92 7.51
N ASN A 289 9.36 -15.77 8.52
CA ASN A 289 8.89 -17.14 8.32
C ASN A 289 7.46 -17.17 7.78
N SER A 290 6.59 -16.27 8.25
CA SER A 290 5.21 -16.20 7.74
C SER A 290 5.16 -15.69 6.30
N VAL A 291 6.04 -14.75 5.92
CA VAL A 291 6.18 -14.29 4.54
C VAL A 291 6.76 -15.39 3.65
N ALA A 292 7.85 -16.02 4.09
CA ALA A 292 8.54 -17.09 3.37
C ALA A 292 7.61 -18.28 3.11
N ARG A 293 6.80 -18.69 4.09
CA ARG A 293 5.81 -19.77 3.95
C ARG A 293 4.85 -19.57 2.78
N GLU A 294 4.49 -18.32 2.48
CA GLU A 294 3.59 -18.03 1.38
C GLU A 294 4.28 -18.02 0.02
N ILE A 295 5.50 -17.46 -0.07
CA ILE A 295 6.12 -17.10 -1.34
C ILE A 295 7.35 -17.92 -1.72
N PHE A 296 8.18 -18.38 -0.76
CA PHE A 296 9.39 -19.15 -1.06
C PHE A 296 9.07 -20.47 -1.77
N PRO A 297 8.00 -21.21 -1.40
CA PRO A 297 7.62 -22.43 -2.11
C PRO A 297 7.34 -22.29 -3.61
N LEU A 298 7.07 -21.07 -4.10
CA LEU A 298 6.87 -20.83 -5.53
C LEU A 298 8.18 -20.67 -6.29
N ALA A 299 9.26 -20.31 -5.60
CA ALA A 299 10.52 -19.95 -6.21
C ALA A 299 11.36 -21.20 -6.49
N LYS A 300 11.95 -21.26 -7.68
CA LYS A 300 13.04 -22.19 -7.97
C LYS A 300 14.30 -21.81 -7.19
N GLU A 301 14.53 -20.51 -7.06
CA GLU A 301 15.70 -19.96 -6.39
C GLU A 301 15.35 -18.66 -5.65
N VAL A 302 15.89 -18.51 -4.45
CA VAL A 302 15.71 -17.33 -3.59
C VAL A 302 17.05 -16.63 -3.40
N ILE A 303 17.16 -15.41 -3.90
CA ILE A 303 18.30 -14.53 -3.75
C ILE A 303 18.03 -13.58 -2.59
N LEU A 304 18.71 -13.81 -1.46
CA LEU A 304 18.62 -12.96 -0.28
C LEU A 304 19.64 -11.82 -0.39
N THR A 305 19.15 -10.60 -0.28
CA THR A 305 19.95 -9.38 -0.43
C THR A 305 19.71 -8.40 0.71
N LYS A 306 20.49 -7.31 0.76
CA LYS A 306 20.45 -6.33 1.86
C LYS A 306 19.97 -4.97 1.37
N ILE A 307 18.90 -4.48 1.98
CA ILE A 307 18.41 -3.10 1.81
C ILE A 307 19.35 -2.14 2.57
N LYS A 308 19.62 -0.96 1.99
CA LYS A 308 20.35 0.15 2.62
C LYS A 308 19.45 0.91 3.60
N PHE A 309 19.00 0.22 4.63
CA PHE A 309 18.16 0.77 5.68
C PHE A 309 18.57 0.26 7.05
N ILE A 310 18.52 1.13 8.07
CA ILE A 310 19.00 0.81 9.43
C ILE A 310 18.27 -0.38 10.07
N ARG A 311 17.02 -0.61 9.68
CA ARG A 311 16.22 -1.75 10.16
C ARG A 311 16.27 -2.97 9.23
N ALA A 312 17.11 -2.99 8.19
CA ALA A 312 17.20 -4.15 7.30
C ALA A 312 17.72 -5.39 8.05
N ALA A 313 17.10 -6.54 7.83
CA ALA A 313 17.63 -7.81 8.33
C ALA A 313 18.89 -8.22 7.56
N GLU A 314 19.80 -8.93 8.23
CA GLU A 314 20.96 -9.52 7.54
C GLU A 314 20.47 -10.71 6.67
N PRO A 315 20.91 -10.82 5.41
CA PRO A 315 20.55 -11.94 4.54
C PRO A 315 20.84 -13.31 5.15
N GLU A 316 21.92 -13.42 5.91
CA GLU A 316 22.35 -14.64 6.60
C GLU A 316 21.36 -15.01 7.72
N ASP A 317 20.78 -14.03 8.41
CA ASP A 317 19.75 -14.26 9.43
C ASP A 317 18.43 -14.68 8.80
N ILE A 318 18.07 -14.08 7.65
CA ILE A 318 16.91 -14.53 6.86
C ILE A 318 17.12 -15.98 6.44
N ALA A 319 18.28 -16.32 5.87
CA ALA A 319 18.62 -17.68 5.45
C ALA A 319 18.49 -18.67 6.61
N LYS A 320 19.04 -18.34 7.79
CA LYS A 320 18.92 -19.17 9.00
C LYS A 320 17.48 -19.42 9.42
N ARG A 321 16.65 -18.38 9.41
CA ARG A 321 15.23 -18.47 9.83
C ARG A 321 14.35 -19.20 8.81
N THR A 322 14.80 -19.27 7.57
CA THR A 322 14.08 -19.88 6.44
C THR A 322 14.70 -21.20 5.97
N LYS A 323 15.57 -21.83 6.79
CA LYS A 323 16.22 -23.12 6.46
C LYS A 323 15.25 -24.28 6.22
N GLU A 324 14.04 -24.22 6.77
CA GLU A 324 13.00 -25.25 6.57
C GLU A 324 12.50 -25.32 5.13
N PHE A 325 12.73 -24.27 4.33
CA PHE A 325 12.34 -24.20 2.94
C PHE A 325 13.43 -24.86 2.07
N GLN A 326 13.05 -25.85 1.25
CA GLN A 326 13.97 -26.66 0.44
C GLN A 326 14.50 -25.95 -0.83
N GLN A 327 14.19 -24.67 -1.00
CA GLN A 327 14.60 -23.89 -2.14
C GLN A 327 16.11 -23.63 -2.13
N ARG A 328 16.70 -23.52 -3.32
CA ARG A 328 18.06 -23.04 -3.45
C ARG A 328 18.13 -21.58 -2.99
N VAL A 329 18.93 -21.32 -1.96
CA VAL A 329 19.16 -19.98 -1.41
C VAL A 329 20.53 -19.48 -1.82
N VAL A 330 20.59 -18.29 -2.40
CA VAL A 330 21.82 -17.56 -2.71
C VAL A 330 21.84 -16.28 -1.90
N ILE A 331 22.97 -15.99 -1.26
CA ILE A 331 23.16 -14.74 -0.52
C ILE A 331 24.03 -13.81 -1.36
N GLU A 332 23.48 -12.66 -1.74
CA GLU A 332 24.22 -11.58 -2.41
C GLU A 332 23.81 -10.25 -1.79
N ARG A 333 24.71 -9.69 -0.98
CA ARG A 333 24.43 -8.51 -0.14
C ARG A 333 24.25 -7.24 -0.97
N ASP A 334 24.88 -7.14 -2.14
CA ASP A 334 24.72 -6.00 -3.03
C ASP A 334 23.52 -6.21 -3.95
N LEU A 335 22.49 -5.35 -3.83
CA LEU A 335 21.28 -5.45 -4.65
C LEU A 335 21.56 -5.39 -6.15
N THR A 336 22.53 -4.60 -6.60
CA THR A 336 22.88 -4.53 -8.03
C THR A 336 23.41 -5.86 -8.52
N LYS A 337 24.31 -6.49 -7.76
CA LYS A 337 24.83 -7.83 -8.07
C LYS A 337 23.73 -8.89 -7.99
N ALA A 338 22.84 -8.82 -7.00
CA ALA A 338 21.71 -9.74 -6.86
C ALA A 338 20.76 -9.66 -8.07
N LEU A 339 20.44 -8.45 -8.54
CA LEU A 339 19.62 -8.24 -9.73
C LEU A 339 20.30 -8.73 -11.01
N LYS A 340 21.60 -8.44 -11.18
CA LYS A 340 22.39 -8.95 -12.31
C LYS A 340 22.43 -10.48 -12.31
N TYR A 341 22.59 -11.09 -11.14
CA TYR A 341 22.58 -12.54 -10.99
C TYR A 341 21.21 -13.13 -11.33
N ALA A 342 20.11 -12.54 -10.82
CA ALA A 342 18.75 -12.96 -11.15
C ALA A 342 18.47 -12.97 -12.66
N VAL A 343 18.88 -11.90 -13.36
CA VAL A 343 18.76 -11.80 -14.83
C VAL A 343 19.65 -12.81 -15.54
N LYS A 344 20.88 -13.04 -15.05
CA LYS A 344 21.81 -14.00 -15.65
C LYS A 344 21.30 -15.45 -15.61
N ILE A 345 20.58 -15.83 -14.55
CA ILE A 345 20.06 -17.19 -14.39
C ILE A 345 18.65 -17.38 -14.96
N SER A 346 17.94 -16.29 -15.26
CA SER A 346 16.60 -16.33 -15.85
C SER A 346 16.62 -16.60 -17.35
N ARG A 347 15.59 -17.29 -17.84
CA ARG A 347 15.24 -17.38 -19.25
C ARG A 347 14.07 -16.45 -19.58
N ASP A 348 13.73 -16.33 -20.87
CA ASP A 348 12.65 -15.44 -21.33
C ASP A 348 11.27 -15.84 -20.79
N GLU A 349 11.05 -17.13 -20.50
CA GLU A 349 9.82 -17.65 -19.91
C GLU A 349 9.79 -17.62 -18.37
N ASP A 350 10.87 -17.15 -17.74
CA ASP A 350 10.95 -17.06 -16.28
C ASP A 350 10.44 -15.71 -15.76
N LEU A 351 10.01 -15.72 -14.50
CA LEU A 351 9.57 -14.55 -13.75
C LEU A 351 10.58 -14.22 -12.66
N ILE A 352 11.02 -12.97 -12.59
CA ILE A 352 11.77 -12.44 -11.46
C ILE A 352 10.80 -11.64 -10.58
N CYS A 353 10.72 -11.97 -9.30
CA CYS A 353 9.94 -11.21 -8.32
C CYS A 353 10.83 -10.60 -7.26
N ILE A 354 10.79 -9.28 -7.12
CA ILE A 354 11.53 -8.52 -6.11
C ILE A 354 10.53 -8.09 -5.03
N THR A 355 10.69 -8.62 -3.81
CA THR A 355 9.72 -8.39 -2.72
C THR A 355 10.30 -8.52 -1.31
N GLY A 356 9.47 -8.34 -0.29
CA GLY A 356 9.82 -8.39 1.14
C GLY A 356 9.84 -7.03 1.84
N SER A 357 9.90 -5.94 1.07
CA SER A 357 9.88 -4.57 1.60
C SER A 357 9.67 -3.52 0.51
N LEU A 358 8.97 -2.44 0.85
CA LEU A 358 8.88 -1.27 -0.02
C LEU A 358 10.22 -0.55 -0.21
N TYR A 359 11.13 -0.64 0.77
CA TYR A 359 12.47 -0.08 0.64
C TYR A 359 13.30 -0.83 -0.40
N LEU A 360 13.21 -2.16 -0.44
CA LEU A 360 13.84 -2.99 -1.49
C LEU A 360 13.32 -2.60 -2.86
N VAL A 361 12.00 -2.48 -2.99
CA VAL A 361 11.36 -2.06 -4.24
C VAL A 361 11.84 -0.68 -4.66
N GLY A 362 11.95 0.27 -3.73
CA GLY A 362 12.53 1.59 -3.99
C GLY A 362 13.95 1.48 -4.55
N GLU A 363 14.85 0.79 -3.87
CA GLU A 363 16.23 0.64 -4.37
C GLU A 363 16.29 -0.05 -5.73
N ALA A 364 15.52 -1.12 -5.93
CA ALA A 364 15.46 -1.85 -7.19
C ALA A 364 14.96 -0.96 -8.34
N ARG A 365 13.89 -0.20 -8.12
CA ARG A 365 13.38 0.79 -9.09
C ARG A 365 14.46 1.79 -9.51
N LYS A 366 15.32 2.23 -8.58
CA LYS A 366 16.40 3.18 -8.90
C LYS A 366 17.47 2.53 -9.78
N ILE A 367 17.88 1.30 -9.45
CA ILE A 367 18.87 0.53 -10.21
C ILE A 367 18.35 0.21 -11.61
N LEU A 368 17.08 -0.17 -11.72
CA LEU A 368 16.40 -0.42 -12.99
C LEU A 368 16.05 0.87 -13.77
N LYS A 369 16.47 2.04 -13.25
CA LYS A 369 16.22 3.39 -13.79
C LYS A 369 14.76 3.70 -14.07
N LEU A 370 13.85 3.22 -13.22
CA LEU A 370 12.43 3.56 -13.23
C LEU A 370 12.18 4.94 -12.59
N HIS A 371 12.68 6.00 -13.21
CA HIS A 371 12.34 7.37 -12.84
C HIS A 371 11.28 7.89 -13.81
N GLY A 372 10.06 8.14 -13.31
CA GLY A 372 9.00 8.85 -14.02
C GLY A 372 8.87 8.54 -15.53
N GLY A 373 8.21 7.42 -15.88
CA GLY A 373 7.69 7.22 -17.24
C GLY A 373 8.72 6.99 -18.35
N GLY A 374 9.78 6.21 -18.11
CA GLY A 374 10.67 5.73 -19.18
C GLY A 374 11.87 4.94 -18.66
N LEU A 375 12.21 3.83 -19.32
CA LEU A 375 13.30 2.90 -18.94
C LEU A 375 14.54 3.08 -19.81
N CYS A 376 15.72 2.91 -19.22
CA CYS A 376 16.97 2.66 -19.96
C CYS A 376 17.96 1.84 -19.11
N LEU A 377 17.86 0.51 -19.18
CA LEU A 377 19.00 -0.36 -18.84
C LEU A 377 19.95 -0.28 -20.04
N LYS A 378 20.98 0.57 -19.96
CA LYS A 378 22.14 0.43 -20.84
C LYS A 378 23.11 -0.51 -20.14
N GLU A 379 23.57 -1.47 -20.91
CA GLU A 379 24.53 -2.53 -20.60
C GLU A 379 25.71 -2.09 -19.73
#